data_AF-A0A928VEY8-F1
#
_entry.id   AF-A0A928VEY8-F1
#
_cell.length_a   1.000
_cell.length_b   1.000
_cell.length_c   1.000
_cell.angle_alpha   90.00
_cell.angle_beta   90.00
_cell.angle_gamma   90.00
#
_symmetry.space_group_name_H-M   'P 1'
#
loop_
_entity.id
_entity.type
_entity.pdbx_description
1 polymer ?
#
loop_
_entity_poly.entity_id
_entity_poly.type
_entity_poly.pdbx_seq_one_letter_code
_entity_poly.pdbx_strand_id
1 'polypeptide(L)'
;SIRHGCNSVVQLEILPQPPAERAANNPWPEYPKVYKMDYGQEEAAAKFGSDPRAYLRTATKFEGDENGNVKAIHTVEVHWERNEQGQFIPKHVAGTEKVIPAQLVLLAMGFLGPEQPLLDAMGLDRDARSNIKSEYGKYTTSIPGVFAAGDCRRGQSLVVWAFNEGREAARECDRYLMGETDLP
;
A
#
# COMPACT_ATOMS: atom_id res chain seq x y z
N SER A 1 2.17 18.96 3.16
CA SER A 1 2.55 18.83 1.73
C SER A 1 3.54 19.93 1.40
N ILE A 2 4.67 19.57 0.78
CA ILE A 2 5.78 20.49 0.45
C ILE A 2 5.31 21.60 -0.48
N ARG A 3 4.55 21.21 -1.51
CA ARG A 3 3.95 22.09 -2.51
C ARG A 3 2.83 22.96 -1.96
N HIS A 4 2.21 22.55 -0.86
CA HIS A 4 1.24 23.38 -0.12
C HIS A 4 1.91 24.21 0.99
N GLY A 5 3.23 24.34 0.99
CA GLY A 5 3.94 25.26 1.88
C GLY A 5 4.12 24.77 3.32
N CYS A 6 4.20 23.46 3.58
CA CYS A 6 4.51 23.00 4.93
C CYS A 6 5.92 23.45 5.40
N ASN A 7 6.05 23.67 6.71
CA ASN A 7 7.29 24.12 7.36
C ASN A 7 8.30 22.98 7.60
N SER A 8 7.79 21.75 7.73
CA SER A 8 8.57 20.53 7.87
C SER A 8 7.77 19.33 7.33
N VAL A 9 8.44 18.21 7.09
CA VAL A 9 7.82 16.94 6.72
C VAL A 9 8.64 15.79 7.29
N VAL A 10 7.96 14.79 7.84
CA VAL A 10 8.56 13.55 8.31
C VAL A 10 7.76 12.40 7.71
N GLN A 11 8.44 11.45 7.09
CA GLN A 11 7.86 10.20 6.59
C GLN A 11 8.27 9.08 7.53
N LEU A 12 7.32 8.44 8.21
CA LEU A 12 7.63 7.26 9.04
C LEU A 12 7.70 6.03 8.14
N GLU A 13 8.77 5.26 8.27
CA GLU A 13 8.98 4.00 7.58
C GLU A 13 9.25 2.90 8.62
N ILE A 14 8.49 1.82 8.57
CA ILE A 14 8.63 0.71 9.52
C ILE A 14 9.77 -0.22 9.13
N LEU A 15 10.22 -0.18 7.88
CA LEU A 15 11.33 -0.99 7.39
C LEU A 15 12.70 -0.32 7.66
N PRO A 16 13.78 -1.11 7.70
CA PRO A 16 15.14 -0.56 7.74
C PRO A 16 15.47 0.18 6.44
N GLN A 17 16.40 1.12 6.52
CA GLN A 17 16.96 1.75 5.34
C GLN A 17 17.58 0.67 4.45
N PRO A 18 17.17 0.58 3.16
CA PRO A 18 17.78 -0.37 2.24
C PRO A 18 19.29 -0.08 2.05
N PRO A 19 20.11 -1.08 1.69
CA PRO A 19 21.54 -0.88 1.44
C PRO A 19 21.80 -0.04 0.19
N ALA A 20 22.94 0.65 0.12
CA ALA A 20 23.31 1.45 -1.06
C ALA A 20 23.50 0.60 -2.33
N GLU A 21 23.94 -0.65 -2.17
CA GLU A 21 24.20 -1.60 -3.25
C GLU A 21 23.45 -2.91 -3.03
N ARG A 22 23.31 -3.73 -4.08
CA ARG A 22 22.62 -5.02 -3.98
C ARG A 22 23.34 -5.92 -2.97
N ALA A 23 22.61 -6.41 -1.98
CA ALA A 23 23.10 -7.43 -1.07
C ALA A 23 23.21 -8.79 -1.79
N ALA A 24 24.10 -9.66 -1.29
CA ALA A 24 24.34 -10.99 -1.88
C ALA A 24 23.08 -11.88 -1.94
N ASN A 25 22.09 -11.61 -1.08
CA ASN A 25 20.80 -12.31 -1.05
C ASN A 25 19.70 -11.65 -1.91
N ASN A 26 20.03 -10.68 -2.76
CA ASN A 26 19.13 -10.09 -3.76
C ASN A 26 19.84 -9.94 -5.14
N PRO A 27 20.24 -11.07 -5.76
CA PRO A 27 20.93 -11.06 -7.03
C PRO A 27 20.01 -10.68 -8.20
N TRP A 28 20.60 -10.33 -9.34
CA TRP A 28 19.86 -10.28 -10.60
C TRP A 28 19.38 -11.71 -10.97
N PRO A 29 18.16 -11.90 -11.52
CA PRO A 29 17.24 -10.90 -12.09
C PRO A 29 16.20 -10.32 -11.13
N GLU A 30 16.31 -10.51 -9.82
CA GLU A 30 15.36 -9.94 -8.87
C GLU A 30 15.35 -8.41 -8.90
N TYR A 31 14.21 -7.81 -8.56
CA TYR A 31 14.11 -6.36 -8.40
C TYR A 31 15.10 -5.89 -7.30
N PRO A 32 15.92 -4.87 -7.57
CA PRO A 32 16.95 -4.41 -6.63
C PRO A 32 16.32 -3.80 -5.38
N LYS A 33 16.62 -4.37 -4.21
CA LYS A 33 16.30 -3.84 -2.89
C LYS A 33 17.44 -2.94 -2.41
N VAL A 34 17.62 -1.81 -3.08
CA VAL A 34 18.67 -0.82 -2.78
C VAL A 34 18.06 0.51 -2.39
N TYR A 35 18.83 1.33 -1.68
CA TYR A 35 18.42 2.66 -1.28
C TYR A 35 18.16 3.51 -2.52
N LYS A 36 16.95 4.04 -2.60
CA LYS A 36 16.54 4.98 -3.64
C LYS A 36 15.76 6.11 -3.00
N MET A 37 16.03 7.30 -3.50
CA MET A 37 15.21 8.48 -3.28
C MET A 37 14.26 8.60 -4.47
N ASP A 38 12.99 8.84 -4.19
CA ASP A 38 12.03 9.23 -5.21
C ASP A 38 11.88 10.76 -5.22
N TYR A 39 11.30 11.33 -6.29
CA TYR A 39 11.26 12.77 -6.53
C TYR A 39 10.73 13.57 -5.33
N GLY A 40 9.75 13.04 -4.60
CA GLY A 40 9.17 13.70 -3.43
C GLY A 40 10.12 13.77 -2.24
N GLN A 41 10.97 12.75 -2.07
CA GLN A 41 12.02 12.72 -1.05
C GLN A 41 13.18 13.63 -1.45
N GLU A 42 13.53 13.68 -2.73
CA GLU A 42 14.52 14.64 -3.26
C GLU A 42 14.05 16.08 -3.07
N GLU A 43 12.78 16.38 -3.36
CA GLU A 43 12.17 17.70 -3.13
C GLU A 43 12.23 18.10 -1.64
N ALA A 44 11.92 17.16 -0.74
CA ALA A 44 12.03 17.37 0.70
C ALA A 44 13.48 17.63 1.15
N ALA A 45 14.42 16.83 0.66
CA ALA A 45 15.84 16.99 0.99
C ALA A 45 16.41 18.31 0.46
N ALA A 46 16.03 18.73 -0.74
CA ALA A 46 16.44 20.00 -1.30
C ALA A 46 15.89 21.20 -0.51
N LYS A 47 14.65 21.11 0.00
CA LYS A 47 13.99 22.20 0.74
C LYS A 47 14.39 22.26 2.22
N PHE A 48 14.50 21.12 2.88
CA PHE A 48 14.68 21.02 4.33
C PHE A 48 16.06 20.52 4.76
N GLY A 49 16.93 20.13 3.80
CA GLY A 49 18.33 19.79 4.02
C GLY A 49 18.61 18.31 4.32
N SER A 50 17.60 17.43 4.38
CA SER A 50 17.78 16.00 4.67
C SER A 50 16.67 15.13 4.09
N ASP A 51 16.95 13.82 3.92
CA ASP A 51 15.91 12.82 3.65
C ASP A 51 14.82 12.91 4.74
N PRO A 52 13.53 13.03 4.37
CA PRO A 52 12.44 13.16 5.34
C PRO A 52 12.10 11.85 6.05
N ARG A 53 12.67 10.71 5.63
CA ARG A 53 12.31 9.39 6.16
C ARG A 53 12.96 9.10 7.51
N ALA A 54 12.13 8.70 8.47
CA ALA A 54 12.52 8.08 9.72
C ALA A 54 12.27 6.58 9.64
N TYR A 55 13.34 5.81 9.40
CA TYR A 55 13.31 4.35 9.30
C TYR A 55 13.10 3.67 10.65
N LEU A 56 12.64 2.41 10.60
CA LEU A 56 12.34 1.58 11.76
C LEU A 56 11.49 2.32 12.81
N ARG A 57 10.50 3.10 12.38
CA ARG A 57 9.67 3.90 13.29
C ARG A 57 8.19 3.82 12.92
N THR A 58 7.35 3.68 13.93
CA THR A 58 5.89 3.63 13.78
C THR A 58 5.19 4.64 14.70
N ALA A 59 3.97 5.02 14.34
CA ALA A 59 3.09 5.83 15.18
C ALA A 59 2.34 4.94 16.18
N THR A 60 2.24 5.38 17.43
CA THR A 60 1.53 4.67 18.50
C THR A 60 0.28 5.41 18.97
N LYS A 61 0.25 6.74 18.87
CA LYS A 61 -0.88 7.57 19.29
C LYS A 61 -0.89 8.90 18.54
N PHE A 62 -2.08 9.38 18.21
CA PHE A 62 -2.32 10.75 17.76
C PHE A 62 -2.84 11.56 18.94
N GLU A 63 -2.24 12.72 19.17
CA GLU A 63 -2.64 13.63 20.23
C GLU A 63 -3.38 14.84 19.63
N GLY A 64 -4.57 15.11 20.15
CA GLY A 64 -5.41 16.24 19.74
C GLY A 64 -5.25 17.46 20.65
N ASP A 65 -5.57 18.64 20.13
CA ASP A 65 -5.83 19.85 20.90
C ASP A 65 -7.29 19.92 21.39
N GLU A 66 -7.63 21.00 22.10
CA GLU A 66 -8.98 21.24 22.65
C GLU A 66 -10.05 21.43 21.57
N ASN A 67 -9.64 21.73 20.34
CA ASN A 67 -10.53 21.96 19.19
C ASN A 67 -10.68 20.71 18.30
N GLY A 68 -10.07 19.58 18.68
CA GLY A 68 -10.12 18.33 17.92
C GLY A 68 -9.12 18.23 16.77
N ASN A 69 -8.18 19.17 16.64
CA ASN A 69 -7.12 19.10 15.63
C ASN A 69 -5.95 18.27 16.16
N VAL A 70 -5.24 17.58 15.27
CA VAL A 70 -3.97 16.93 15.65
C VAL A 70 -2.94 18.00 16.03
N LYS A 71 -2.24 17.77 17.14
CA LYS A 71 -1.13 18.62 17.60
C LYS A 71 0.20 17.87 17.68
N ALA A 72 0.16 16.55 17.87
CA ALA A 72 1.37 15.72 17.94
C ALA A 72 1.10 14.25 17.58
N ILE A 73 2.17 13.56 17.18
CA ILE A 73 2.22 12.12 16.96
C ILE A 73 3.21 11.52 17.94
N HIS A 74 2.79 10.48 18.65
CA HIS A 74 3.65 9.65 19.48
C HIS A 74 4.18 8.54 18.59
N THR A 75 5.49 8.33 18.64
CA THR A 75 6.20 7.36 17.80
C THR A 75 7.14 6.51 18.63
N VAL A 76 7.45 5.31 18.15
CA VAL A 76 8.41 4.39 18.76
C VAL A 76 9.21 3.71 17.66
N GLU A 77 10.44 3.31 17.96
CA GLU A 77 11.20 2.48 17.03
C GLU A 77 10.68 1.05 17.03
N VAL A 78 10.83 0.39 15.89
CA VAL A 78 10.42 -0.98 15.68
C VAL A 78 11.61 -1.85 15.33
N HIS A 79 11.63 -3.05 15.91
CA HIS A 79 12.52 -4.14 15.53
C HIS A 79 11.69 -5.27 14.93
N TRP A 80 12.12 -5.81 13.79
CA TRP A 80 11.46 -6.93 13.15
C TRP A 80 12.04 -8.25 13.62
N GLU A 81 11.19 -9.10 14.18
CA GLU A 81 11.55 -10.44 14.61
C GLU A 81 10.54 -11.48 14.11
N ARG A 82 10.95 -12.75 14.07
CA ARG A 82 10.06 -13.85 13.72
C ARG A 82 9.29 -14.30 14.95
N ASN A 83 7.96 -14.37 14.84
CA ASN A 83 7.13 -15.01 15.84
C ASN A 83 7.26 -16.55 15.79
N GLU A 84 6.60 -17.24 16.72
CA GLU A 84 6.58 -18.71 16.81
C GLU A 84 6.03 -19.40 15.55
N GLN A 85 5.21 -18.68 14.76
CA GLN A 85 4.65 -19.14 13.49
C GLN A 85 5.56 -18.81 12.29
N GLY A 86 6.76 -18.26 12.52
CA GLY A 86 7.74 -17.90 11.50
C GLY A 86 7.45 -16.60 10.75
N GLN A 87 6.41 -15.85 11.14
CA GLN A 87 6.03 -14.57 10.53
C GLN A 87 6.88 -13.45 11.10
N PHE A 88 7.34 -12.54 10.25
CA PHE A 88 8.02 -11.33 10.70
C PHE A 88 6.99 -10.34 11.25
N ILE A 89 7.14 -9.96 12.51
CA ILE A 89 6.29 -8.98 13.19
C ILE A 89 7.14 -7.81 13.71
N PRO A 90 6.64 -6.56 13.65
CA PRO A 90 7.30 -5.43 14.26
C PRO A 90 7.05 -5.44 15.77
N LYS A 91 8.10 -5.33 16.58
CA LYS A 91 8.04 -5.12 18.02
C LYS A 91 8.57 -3.74 18.39
N HIS A 92 7.90 -3.09 19.33
CA HIS A 92 8.32 -1.79 19.85
C HIS A 92 9.62 -1.92 20.66
N VAL A 93 10.54 -0.98 20.44
CA VAL A 93 11.78 -0.87 21.22
C VAL A 93 11.54 0.11 22.37
N ALA A 94 11.47 -0.42 23.60
CA ALA A 94 11.23 0.41 24.79
C ALA A 94 12.33 1.46 24.98
N GLY A 95 11.95 2.67 25.38
CA GLY A 95 12.87 3.80 25.59
C GLY A 95 13.19 4.61 24.33
N THR A 96 12.58 4.28 23.18
CA THR A 96 12.75 5.00 21.91
C THR A 96 11.56 5.91 21.55
N GLU A 97 10.63 6.06 22.50
CA GLU A 97 9.42 6.83 22.35
C GLU A 97 9.77 8.31 22.10
N LYS A 98 9.13 8.91 21.08
CA LYS A 98 9.26 10.33 20.79
C LYS A 98 7.92 10.94 20.48
N VAL A 99 7.72 12.18 20.95
CA VAL A 99 6.58 13.02 20.57
C VAL A 99 7.04 13.98 19.49
N ILE A 100 6.39 13.92 18.33
CA ILE A 100 6.67 14.76 17.17
C ILE A 100 5.49 15.74 17.00
N PRO A 101 5.69 17.06 17.14
CA PRO A 101 4.64 18.03 16.85
C PRO A 101 4.17 17.91 15.39
N ALA A 102 2.86 17.86 15.17
CA ALA A 102 2.29 17.73 13.84
C ALA A 102 0.88 18.33 13.79
N GLN A 103 0.61 19.11 12.74
CA GLN A 103 -0.71 19.73 12.48
C GLN A 103 -1.47 19.04 11.33
N LEU A 104 -0.82 18.11 10.63
CA LEU A 104 -1.41 17.31 9.56
C LEU A 104 -0.75 15.93 9.54
N VAL A 105 -1.58 14.88 9.52
CA VAL A 105 -1.15 13.49 9.35
C VAL A 105 -1.79 12.93 8.11
N LEU A 106 -0.98 12.33 7.23
CA LEU A 106 -1.44 11.65 6.02
C LEU A 106 -1.13 10.17 6.16
N LEU A 107 -2.18 9.33 6.22
CA LEU A 107 -2.03 7.89 6.29
C LEU A 107 -1.90 7.33 4.87
N ALA A 108 -0.68 6.90 4.51
CA ALA A 108 -0.34 6.35 3.20
C ALA A 108 -0.01 4.85 3.30
N MET A 109 -0.88 4.07 3.93
CA MET A 109 -0.66 2.64 4.24
C MET A 109 -1.17 1.68 3.16
N GLY A 110 -1.67 2.21 2.04
CA GLY A 110 -2.29 1.43 0.97
C GLY A 110 -3.74 1.04 1.28
N PHE A 111 -4.24 0.03 0.56
CA PHE A 111 -5.62 -0.42 0.62
C PHE A 111 -5.68 -1.94 0.84
N LEU A 112 -6.71 -2.40 1.56
CA LEU A 112 -6.93 -3.84 1.79
C LEU A 112 -7.76 -4.50 0.69
N GLY A 113 -8.70 -3.75 0.12
CA GLY A 113 -9.65 -4.23 -0.88
C GLY A 113 -10.67 -3.13 -1.20
N PRO A 114 -11.65 -3.43 -2.08
CA PRO A 114 -12.75 -2.51 -2.37
C PRO A 114 -13.62 -2.21 -1.15
N GLU A 115 -14.39 -1.13 -1.20
CA GLU A 115 -15.35 -0.81 -0.14
C GLU A 115 -16.38 -1.92 0.03
N GLN A 116 -16.41 -2.52 1.22
CA GLN A 116 -17.24 -3.70 1.48
C GLN A 116 -18.75 -3.43 1.39
N PRO A 117 -19.29 -2.28 1.87
CA PRO A 117 -20.72 -1.99 1.75
C PRO A 117 -21.25 -2.01 0.31
N LEU A 118 -20.43 -1.63 -0.67
CA LEU A 118 -20.80 -1.70 -2.08
C LEU A 118 -20.95 -3.15 -2.56
N LEU A 119 -20.01 -4.01 -2.18
CA LEU A 119 -20.07 -5.43 -2.53
C LEU A 119 -21.26 -6.14 -1.86
N ASP A 120 -21.59 -5.76 -0.62
CA ASP A 120 -22.79 -6.27 0.07
C ASP A 120 -24.06 -5.87 -0.65
N ALA A 121 -24.19 -4.59 -1.04
CA ALA A 121 -25.35 -4.09 -1.76
C ALA A 121 -25.54 -4.79 -3.11
N MET A 122 -24.46 -5.22 -3.75
CA MET A 122 -24.50 -5.96 -5.02
C MET A 122 -24.68 -7.48 -4.83
N GLY A 123 -24.39 -8.03 -3.65
CA GLY A 123 -24.42 -9.48 -3.40
C GLY A 123 -23.24 -10.24 -4.02
N LEU A 124 -22.06 -9.61 -4.08
CA LEU A 124 -20.86 -10.19 -4.68
C LEU A 124 -20.06 -11.03 -3.67
N ASP A 125 -19.64 -12.22 -4.10
CA ASP A 125 -18.74 -13.08 -3.33
C ASP A 125 -17.35 -12.46 -3.22
N ARG A 126 -16.68 -12.75 -2.10
CA ARG A 126 -15.32 -12.27 -1.82
C ARG A 126 -14.32 -13.40 -1.68
N ASP A 127 -13.07 -13.11 -2.02
CA ASP A 127 -11.97 -13.99 -1.71
C ASP A 127 -11.52 -13.82 -0.24
N ALA A 128 -10.53 -14.61 0.18
CA ALA A 128 -9.98 -14.55 1.54
C ALA A 128 -9.30 -13.20 1.88
N ARG A 129 -9.10 -12.32 0.89
CA ARG A 129 -8.47 -11.01 1.01
C ARG A 129 -9.48 -9.87 0.85
N SER A 130 -10.79 -10.15 0.90
CA SER A 130 -11.88 -9.18 0.74
C SER A 130 -12.02 -8.54 -0.64
N ASN A 131 -11.29 -9.05 -1.64
CA ASN A 131 -11.47 -8.65 -3.04
C ASN A 131 -12.66 -9.38 -3.66
N ILE A 132 -13.16 -8.90 -4.78
CA ILE A 132 -14.22 -9.58 -5.54
C ILE A 132 -13.69 -10.94 -5.99
N LYS A 133 -14.38 -12.01 -5.60
CA LYS A 133 -14.00 -13.38 -5.94
C LYS A 133 -14.21 -13.60 -7.43
N SER A 134 -13.12 -13.75 -8.16
CA SER A 134 -13.14 -14.08 -9.57
C SER A 134 -11.82 -14.72 -9.99
N GLU A 135 -11.93 -15.82 -10.73
CA GLU A 135 -10.79 -16.60 -11.22
C GLU A 135 -10.02 -15.83 -12.30
N TYR A 136 -8.68 -15.84 -12.22
CA TYR A 136 -7.83 -15.25 -13.25
C TYR A 136 -8.04 -15.98 -14.58
N GLY A 137 -8.15 -15.25 -15.69
CA GLY A 137 -8.47 -15.79 -17.00
C GLY A 137 -9.97 -15.94 -17.31
N LYS A 138 -10.85 -15.99 -16.30
CA LYS A 138 -12.32 -16.09 -16.49
C LYS A 138 -13.06 -14.81 -16.12
N TYR A 139 -12.59 -14.07 -15.13
CA TYR A 139 -13.11 -12.76 -14.71
C TYR A 139 -14.59 -12.70 -14.27
N THR A 140 -15.33 -13.81 -14.30
CA THR A 140 -16.72 -13.92 -13.83
C THR A 140 -16.81 -13.88 -12.32
N THR A 141 -17.81 -13.17 -11.82
CA THR A 141 -18.15 -13.11 -10.39
C THR A 141 -19.20 -14.17 -10.01
N SER A 142 -19.72 -14.11 -8.77
CA SER A 142 -20.87 -14.93 -8.34
C SER A 142 -22.18 -14.56 -9.05
N ILE A 143 -22.25 -13.39 -9.71
CA ILE A 143 -23.43 -12.91 -10.41
C ILE A 143 -23.25 -13.13 -11.93
N PRO A 144 -24.14 -13.90 -12.58
CA PRO A 144 -24.08 -14.09 -14.03
C PRO A 144 -24.10 -12.77 -14.79
N GLY A 145 -23.21 -12.63 -15.77
CA GLY A 145 -23.06 -11.42 -16.57
C GLY A 145 -22.31 -10.27 -15.89
N VAL A 146 -21.82 -10.46 -14.66
CA VAL A 146 -20.98 -9.49 -13.94
C VAL A 146 -19.55 -10.01 -13.83
N PHE A 147 -18.60 -9.14 -14.20
CA PHE A 147 -17.18 -9.44 -14.26
C PHE A 147 -16.38 -8.47 -13.39
N ALA A 148 -15.20 -8.90 -12.92
CA ALA A 148 -14.32 -8.08 -12.09
C ALA A 148 -12.86 -8.22 -12.55
N ALA A 149 -12.13 -7.11 -12.60
CA ALA A 149 -10.73 -7.05 -13.05
C ALA A 149 -9.98 -5.91 -12.35
N GLY A 150 -8.64 -6.00 -12.32
CA GLY A 150 -7.79 -4.97 -11.73
C GLY A 150 -7.80 -5.04 -10.20
N ASP A 151 -7.54 -3.91 -9.55
CA ASP A 151 -7.28 -3.87 -8.10
C ASP A 151 -8.44 -4.39 -7.24
N CYS A 152 -9.70 -4.22 -7.67
CA CYS A 152 -10.85 -4.74 -6.92
C CYS A 152 -10.96 -6.27 -6.94
N ARG A 153 -10.26 -6.94 -7.86
CA ARG A 153 -10.18 -8.41 -8.00
C ARG A 153 -8.84 -8.96 -7.49
N ARG A 154 -7.74 -8.34 -7.89
CA ARG A 154 -6.36 -8.77 -7.62
C ARG A 154 -5.84 -8.28 -6.25
N GLY A 155 -6.36 -7.14 -5.78
CA GLY A 155 -5.71 -6.29 -4.80
C GLY A 155 -4.70 -5.32 -5.45
N GLN A 156 -4.24 -4.35 -4.66
CA GLN A 156 -3.34 -3.28 -5.10
C GLN A 156 -2.17 -3.78 -5.97
N SER A 157 -2.08 -3.30 -7.20
CA SER A 157 -1.03 -3.72 -8.14
C SER A 157 -0.60 -2.62 -9.10
N LEU A 158 0.23 -2.98 -10.08
CA LEU A 158 0.68 -2.06 -11.12
C LEU A 158 -0.43 -1.83 -12.15
N VAL A 159 -0.44 -0.64 -12.75
CA VAL A 159 -1.40 -0.29 -13.81
C VAL A 159 -1.37 -1.27 -14.99
N VAL A 160 -0.21 -1.85 -15.32
CA VAL A 160 -0.09 -2.85 -16.40
C VAL A 160 -0.91 -4.12 -16.10
N TRP A 161 -1.03 -4.50 -14.83
CA TRP A 161 -1.90 -5.61 -14.43
C TRP A 161 -3.37 -5.26 -14.60
N ALA A 162 -3.77 -4.05 -14.21
CA ALA A 162 -5.13 -3.57 -14.43
C ALA A 162 -5.48 -3.52 -15.93
N PHE A 163 -4.55 -3.07 -16.79
CA PHE A 163 -4.73 -3.12 -18.24
C PHE A 163 -4.85 -4.54 -18.79
N ASN A 164 -3.96 -5.45 -18.36
CA ASN A 164 -4.00 -6.84 -18.81
C ASN A 164 -5.34 -7.50 -18.41
N GLU A 165 -5.70 -7.42 -17.14
CA GLU A 165 -6.94 -8.01 -16.64
C GLU A 165 -8.19 -7.36 -17.26
N GLY A 166 -8.15 -6.05 -17.53
CA GLY A 166 -9.25 -5.37 -18.23
C GLY A 166 -9.46 -5.88 -19.66
N ARG A 167 -8.38 -6.18 -20.38
CA ARG A 167 -8.44 -6.76 -21.73
C ARG A 167 -8.99 -8.19 -21.68
N GLU A 168 -8.48 -9.02 -20.77
CA GLU A 168 -8.96 -10.39 -20.65
C GLU A 168 -10.41 -10.44 -20.14
N ALA A 169 -10.83 -9.55 -19.24
CA ALA A 169 -12.23 -9.44 -18.84
C ALA A 169 -13.14 -9.03 -20.00
N ALA A 170 -12.69 -8.12 -20.88
CA ALA A 170 -13.43 -7.76 -22.08
C ALA A 170 -13.62 -8.96 -23.02
N ARG A 171 -12.59 -9.81 -23.18
CA ARG A 171 -12.69 -11.08 -23.93
C ARG A 171 -13.74 -12.02 -23.32
N GLU A 172 -13.78 -12.15 -22.00
CA GLU A 172 -14.76 -13.03 -21.34
C GLU A 172 -16.19 -12.45 -21.35
N CYS A 173 -16.34 -11.12 -21.28
CA CYS A 173 -17.62 -10.45 -21.53
C CYS A 173 -18.14 -10.72 -22.95
N ASP A 174 -17.28 -10.58 -23.96
CA ASP A 174 -17.60 -10.83 -25.37
C ASP A 174 -18.02 -12.28 -25.58
N ARG A 175 -17.22 -13.24 -25.08
CA ARG A 175 -17.54 -14.67 -25.11
C ARG A 175 -18.87 -14.98 -24.44
N TYR A 176 -19.18 -14.34 -23.32
CA TYR A 176 -20.46 -14.54 -22.61
C TYR A 176 -21.67 -14.06 -23.41
N LEU A 177 -21.54 -12.92 -24.11
CA LEU A 177 -22.62 -12.34 -24.91
C LEU A 177 -22.80 -13.03 -26.26
N MET A 178 -21.70 -13.44 -26.89
CA MET A 178 -21.67 -13.93 -28.27
C MET A 178 -21.59 -15.47 -28.37
N GLY A 179 -21.17 -16.16 -27.31
CA GLY A 179 -20.92 -17.61 -27.27
C GLY A 179 -19.50 -18.01 -27.70
N GLU A 180 -18.84 -17.19 -28.51
CA GLU A 180 -17.43 -17.30 -28.93
C GLU A 180 -16.78 -15.91 -28.94
N THR A 181 -15.46 -15.84 -29.12
CA THR A 181 -14.74 -14.55 -29.15
C THR A 181 -13.49 -14.66 -30.02
N ASP A 182 -13.25 -13.63 -30.82
CA ASP A 182 -12.01 -13.41 -31.59
C ASP A 182 -11.02 -12.51 -30.86
N LEU A 183 -11.37 -12.03 -29.66
CA LEU A 183 -10.49 -11.18 -28.86
C LEU A 183 -9.32 -12.01 -28.26
N PRO A 184 -8.09 -11.46 -28.26
CA PRO A 184 -6.91 -12.14 -27.74
C PRO A 184 -6.98 -12.38 -26.24
#